data_AF-A0A9X6XUL1-F1
#
_entry.id   AF-A0A9X6XUL1-F1
#
_cell.length_a   1.000
_cell.length_b   1.000
_cell.length_c   1.000
_cell.angle_alpha   90.00
_cell.angle_beta   90.00
_cell.angle_gamma   90.00
#
_symmetry.space_group_name_H-M   'P 1'
#
loop_
_entity.id
_entity.type
_entity.pdbx_description
1 polymer ?
#
loop_
_entity_poly.entity_id
_entity_poly.type
_entity_poly.pdbx_seq_one_letter_code
_entity_poly.pdbx_strand_id
1 'polypeptide(L)'
;MKINTNIVSMQTQNNLRKNSMNLENAMNRLSSGKRINTAADDAAGLAISSRMQTKMRGMDVGVRNSNDGISLVQTAEAALGSITNIL
;
A
#
# COMPACT_ATOMS: atom_id res chain seq x y z
N MET A 1 -14.04 41.73 -34.17
CA MET A 1 -14.15 40.67 -33.15
C MET A 1 -15.19 39.67 -33.61
N LYS A 2 -14.80 38.41 -33.86
CA LYS A 2 -15.70 37.42 -34.47
C LYS A 2 -16.71 36.91 -33.45
N ILE A 3 -17.98 37.08 -33.76
CA ILE A 3 -19.16 36.56 -33.03
C ILE A 3 -19.14 35.01 -32.92
N ASN A 4 -18.35 34.33 -33.77
CA ASN A 4 -18.30 32.86 -33.86
C ASN A 4 -17.31 32.15 -32.91
N THR A 5 -16.43 32.86 -32.19
CA THR A 5 -15.47 32.21 -31.28
C THR A 5 -15.26 33.07 -30.05
N ASN A 6 -15.92 32.70 -28.94
CA ASN A 6 -15.75 33.36 -27.66
C ASN A 6 -14.56 32.74 -26.93
N ILE A 7 -13.40 33.37 -27.07
CA ILE A 7 -12.14 32.94 -26.46
C ILE A 7 -12.25 32.86 -24.93
N VAL A 8 -12.98 33.79 -24.30
CA VAL A 8 -13.20 33.80 -22.84
C VAL A 8 -14.03 32.61 -22.39
N SER A 9 -15.10 32.27 -23.12
CA SER A 9 -15.90 31.07 -22.85
C SER A 9 -15.09 29.79 -23.06
N MET A 10 -14.28 29.70 -24.11
CA MET A 10 -13.39 28.55 -24.35
C MET A 10 -12.33 28.41 -23.26
N GLN A 11 -11.73 29.52 -22.82
CA GLN A 11 -10.75 29.52 -21.73
C GLN A 11 -11.39 29.11 -20.40
N THR A 12 -12.59 29.61 -20.12
CA THR A 12 -13.39 29.21 -18.95
C THR A 12 -13.71 27.72 -18.99
N GLN A 13 -14.13 27.19 -20.15
CA GLN A 13 -14.44 25.77 -20.32
C GLN A 13 -13.19 24.89 -20.15
N ASN A 14 -12.02 25.33 -20.64
CA ASN A 14 -10.76 24.64 -20.41
C ASN A 14 -10.33 24.65 -18.94
N ASN A 15 -10.53 25.76 -18.23
CA ASN A 15 -10.25 25.86 -16.79
C ASN A 15 -11.22 24.98 -15.98
N LEU A 16 -12.50 24.95 -16.36
CA LEU A 16 -13.48 24.05 -15.75
C LEU A 16 -13.08 22.58 -15.93
N ARG A 17 -12.67 22.17 -17.14
CA ARG A 17 -12.17 20.80 -17.39
C ARG A 17 -10.96 20.47 -16.51
N LYS A 18 -10.00 21.38 -16.37
CA LYS A 18 -8.84 21.20 -15.46
C LYS A 18 -9.29 21.04 -14.00
N ASN A 19 -10.22 21.86 -13.54
CA ASN A 19 -10.75 21.77 -12.18
C ASN A 19 -11.50 20.46 -11.94
N SER A 20 -12.32 20.01 -12.90
CA SER A 20 -13.00 18.71 -12.82
C SER A 20 -12.01 17.55 -12.71
N MET A 21 -10.95 17.53 -13.51
CA MET A 21 -9.89 16.51 -13.42
C MET A 21 -9.16 16.54 -12.07
N ASN A 22 -8.85 17.75 -11.56
CA ASN A 22 -8.22 17.88 -10.24
C ASN A 22 -9.13 17.39 -9.10
N LEU A 23 -10.43 17.68 -9.17
CA LEU A 23 -11.41 17.19 -8.22
C LEU A 23 -11.51 15.66 -8.24
N GLU A 24 -11.55 15.06 -9.42
CA GLU A 24 -11.57 13.60 -9.59
C GLU A 24 -10.33 12.95 -8.95
N ASN A 25 -9.15 13.50 -9.20
CA ASN A 25 -7.91 13.02 -8.59
C ASN A 25 -7.92 13.18 -7.06
N ALA A 26 -8.43 14.29 -6.54
CA ALA A 26 -8.58 14.50 -5.10
C ALA A 26 -9.55 13.48 -4.48
N MET A 27 -10.68 13.21 -5.14
CA MET A 27 -11.65 12.20 -4.70
C MET A 27 -11.08 10.79 -4.74
N ASN A 28 -10.28 10.45 -5.75
CA ASN A 28 -9.59 9.16 -5.83
C ASN A 28 -8.59 8.98 -4.68
N ARG A 29 -7.83 10.02 -4.34
CA ARG A 29 -6.90 10.01 -3.18
C ARG A 29 -7.65 9.92 -1.84
N LEU A 30 -8.78 10.61 -1.71
CA LEU A 30 -9.63 10.52 -0.52
C LEU A 30 -10.22 9.12 -0.36
N SER A 31 -10.80 8.56 -1.42
CA SER A 31 -11.46 7.24 -1.42
C SER A 31 -10.47 6.09 -1.12
N SER A 32 -9.28 6.15 -1.74
CA SER A 32 -8.22 5.17 -1.48
C SER A 32 -7.52 5.34 -0.13
N GLY A 33 -7.61 6.53 0.48
CA GLY A 33 -6.83 6.92 1.66
C GLY A 33 -5.31 6.96 1.42
N LYS A 34 -4.84 6.75 0.19
CA LYS A 34 -3.42 6.68 -0.16
C LYS A 34 -3.01 7.99 -0.82
N ARG A 35 -1.88 8.52 -0.36
CA ARG A 35 -1.30 9.74 -0.93
C ARG A 35 -0.83 9.53 -2.37
N ILE A 36 -0.31 8.34 -2.67
CA ILE A 36 0.24 7.90 -3.97
C ILE A 36 -0.63 6.74 -4.44
N ASN A 37 -1.43 6.95 -5.49
CA ASN A 37 -2.32 5.93 -6.03
C ASN A 37 -1.76 5.27 -7.28
N THR A 38 -1.03 6.05 -8.08
CA THR A 38 -0.46 5.58 -9.34
C THR A 38 1.04 5.82 -9.39
N ALA A 39 1.74 5.07 -10.24
CA ALA A 39 3.15 5.32 -10.54
C ALA A 39 3.38 6.68 -11.21
N ALA A 40 2.33 7.28 -11.79
CA ALA A 40 2.38 8.63 -12.36
C ALA A 40 2.38 9.73 -11.28
N ASP A 41 1.82 9.46 -10.09
CA ASP A 41 1.82 10.42 -8.97
C ASP A 41 3.21 10.53 -8.33
N ASP A 42 3.87 9.39 -8.09
CA ASP A 42 5.24 9.29 -7.55
C ASP A 42 5.80 7.87 -7.75
N ALA A 43 6.55 7.66 -8.82
CA ALA A 43 7.14 6.36 -9.14
C ALA A 43 8.16 5.90 -8.07
N ALA A 44 8.95 6.82 -7.52
CA ALA A 44 9.97 6.50 -6.53
C ALA A 44 9.35 6.18 -5.17
N GLY A 45 8.38 6.99 -4.72
CA GLY A 45 7.62 6.76 -3.50
C GLY A 45 6.80 5.46 -3.56
N LEU A 46 6.18 5.16 -4.70
CA LEU A 46 5.49 3.89 -4.90
C LEU A 46 6.45 2.69 -4.86
N ALA A 47 7.63 2.80 -5.49
CA ALA A 47 8.62 1.73 -5.48
C ALA A 47 9.17 1.47 -4.07
N ILE A 48 9.46 2.51 -3.30
CA ILE A 48 9.91 2.39 -1.90
C ILE A 48 8.79 1.79 -1.04
N SER A 49 7.56 2.29 -1.16
CA SER A 49 6.41 1.76 -0.42
C SER A 49 6.17 0.29 -0.72
N SER A 50 6.29 -0.13 -1.99
CA SER A 50 6.15 -1.52 -2.41
C SER A 50 7.25 -2.40 -1.82
N ARG A 51 8.52 -1.95 -1.86
CA ARG A 51 9.65 -2.64 -1.22
C ARG A 51 9.45 -2.79 0.29
N MET A 52 9.00 -1.74 0.97
CA MET A 52 8.68 -1.78 2.39
C MET A 52 7.54 -2.76 2.67
N GLN A 53 6.49 -2.77 1.85
CA GLN A 53 5.39 -3.73 1.97
C GLN A 53 5.85 -5.17 1.82
N THR A 54 6.72 -5.45 0.84
CA THR A 54 7.34 -6.77 0.66
C THR A 54 8.17 -7.17 1.89
N LYS A 55 8.98 -6.25 2.42
CA LYS A 55 9.77 -6.51 3.64
C LYS A 55 8.88 -6.80 4.84
N MET A 56 7.79 -6.04 5.03
CA MET A 56 6.83 -6.29 6.10
C MET A 56 6.18 -7.67 5.98
N ARG A 57 5.74 -8.07 4.79
CA ARG A 57 5.19 -9.42 4.56
C ARG A 57 6.21 -10.51 4.81
N GLY A 58 7.46 -10.32 4.37
CA GLY A 58 8.55 -11.27 4.65
C GLY A 58 8.83 -11.41 6.15
N MET A 59 8.80 -10.30 6.88
CA MET A 59 8.99 -10.30 8.33
C MET A 59 7.83 -10.96 9.07
N ASP A 60 6.59 -10.77 8.63
CA ASP A 60 5.41 -11.46 9.18
C ASP A 60 5.51 -12.99 9.04
N VAL A 61 5.97 -13.49 7.88
CA VAL A 61 6.27 -14.92 7.71
C VAL A 61 7.44 -15.34 8.59
N GLY A 62 8.49 -14.52 8.72
CA GLY A 62 9.61 -14.79 9.61
C GLY A 62 9.18 -14.96 11.07
N VAL A 63 8.29 -14.10 11.57
CA VAL A 63 7.72 -14.19 12.91
C VAL A 63 6.92 -15.49 13.10
N ARG A 64 6.10 -15.86 12.11
CA ARG A 64 5.37 -17.14 12.15
C ARG A 64 6.32 -18.33 12.22
N ASN A 65 7.34 -18.36 11.36
CA ASN A 65 8.35 -19.42 11.37
C ASN A 65 9.08 -19.51 12.72
N SER A 66 9.38 -18.37 13.36
CA SER A 66 9.97 -18.36 14.71
C SER A 66 9.03 -18.95 15.75
N ASN A 67 7.73 -18.61 15.71
CA ASN A 67 6.73 -19.18 16.62
C ASN A 67 6.55 -20.69 16.39
N ASP A 68 6.59 -21.15 15.14
CA ASP A 68 6.53 -22.57 14.81
C ASP A 68 7.77 -23.31 15.34
N GLY A 69 8.95 -22.71 15.20
CA GLY A 69 10.19 -23.22 15.78
C GLY A 69 10.15 -23.30 17.31
N ILE A 70 9.62 -22.28 17.97
CA ILE A 70 9.40 -22.29 19.43
C ILE A 70 8.44 -23.42 19.82
N SER A 71 7.32 -23.55 19.12
CA SER A 71 6.33 -24.59 19.39
C SER A 71 6.90 -26.00 19.22
N LEU A 72 7.76 -26.19 18.21
CA LEU A 72 8.47 -27.45 17.98
C LEU A 72 9.46 -27.76 19.11
N VAL A 73 10.26 -26.77 19.52
CA VAL A 73 11.20 -26.93 20.65
C VAL A 73 10.46 -27.24 21.94
N GLN A 74 9.38 -26.51 22.25
CA GLN A 74 8.55 -26.78 23.43
C GLN A 74 7.94 -28.19 23.41
N THR A 75 7.49 -28.67 22.25
CA THR A 75 6.99 -30.04 22.09
C THR A 75 8.09 -31.07 22.31
N ALA A 76 9.30 -30.80 21.81
CA ALA A 76 10.47 -31.65 22.04
C ALA A 76 10.89 -31.67 23.52
N GLU A 77 10.92 -30.52 24.19
CA GLU A 77 11.22 -30.41 25.62
C GLU A 77 10.21 -31.18 26.48
N ALA A 78 8.91 -31.07 26.17
CA ALA A 78 7.87 -31.82 26.85
C ALA A 78 8.01 -33.34 26.67
N ALA A 79 8.36 -33.77 25.44
CA ALA A 79 8.63 -35.18 25.15
C ALA A 79 9.87 -35.70 25.89
N LEU A 80 10.96 -34.94 25.92
CA LEU A 80 12.18 -35.29 26.65
C LEU A 80 11.93 -35.37 28.16
N GLY A 81 11.18 -34.43 28.73
CA GLY A 81 10.79 -34.47 30.14
C GLY A 81 9.97 -35.73 30.49
N SER A 82 9.14 -36.20 29.56
CA SER A 82 8.40 -37.47 29.72
C SER A 82 9.35 -38.68 29.73
N ILE A 83 10.39 -38.69 28.88
CA ILE A 83 11.40 -39.75 28.86
C ILE A 83 12.20 -39.77 30.16
N THR A 84 12.64 -38.60 30.65
CA THR A 84 13.38 -38.50 31.92
C THR A 84 12.56 -38.96 33.12
N ASN A 85 11.24 -38.75 33.12
CA ASN A 85 10.36 -39.23 34.18
C ASN A 85 10.10 -40.76 34.14
N ILE A 86 10.33 -41.42 33.00
CA ILE A 86 10.17 -42.88 32.85
C ILE A 86 11.43 -43.65 33.28
N LEU A 87 12.61 -43.02 33.17
CA LEU A 87 13.90 -43.55 33.63
C LEU A 87 14.04 -43.46 35.15
#